data_AF-A0A832SAS2-F1
#
_entry.id   AF-A0A832SAS2-F1
#
_cell.length_a   1.000
_cell.length_b   1.000
_cell.length_c   1.000
_cell.angle_alpha   90.00
_cell.angle_beta   90.00
_cell.angle_gamma   90.00
#
_symmetry.space_group_name_H-M   'P 1'
#
loop_
_entity.id
_entity.type
_entity.pdbx_description
1 polymer ?
#
loop_
_entity_poly.entity_id
_entity_poly.type
_entity_poly.pdbx_seq_one_letter_code
_entity_poly.pdbx_strand_id
1 'polypeptide(L)'
;AQKDAFLCSEPGVDLDIAFTKKLRAGVFGGEGFILQRLSGSGKAFLHCCGDIKEMMLGEGEVIRVETGLVVGFDSTVDYSIALAGGVKTVLFGGEGLFLTTLTGPGRVILQSMDLAKLASALIPFLPTQNSSGR
;
A
#
# COMPACT_ATOMS: atom_id res chain seq x y z
N ALA A 1 -4.79 -4.80 6.39
CA ALA A 1 -5.06 -4.29 5.04
C ALA A 1 -4.48 -2.89 4.89
N GLN A 2 -4.05 -2.48 3.70
CA GLN A 2 -3.75 -1.08 3.37
C GLN A 2 -5.03 -0.25 3.52
N LYS A 3 -4.92 0.97 4.06
CA LYS A 3 -6.07 1.88 4.25
C LYS A 3 -6.94 2.03 2.99
N ASP A 4 -6.33 2.29 1.84
CA ASP A 4 -7.05 2.54 0.59
C ASP A 4 -7.67 1.28 -0.03
N ALA A 5 -7.35 0.10 0.51
CA ALA A 5 -7.96 -1.15 0.09
C ALA A 5 -9.32 -1.39 0.76
N PHE A 6 -9.65 -0.81 1.91
CA PHE A 6 -10.91 -1.12 2.58
C PHE A 6 -12.12 -0.53 1.83
N LEU A 7 -13.11 -1.37 1.47
CA LEU A 7 -14.37 -0.92 0.86
C LEU A 7 -15.51 -0.89 1.87
N CYS A 8 -15.83 -2.04 2.46
CA CYS A 8 -16.91 -2.20 3.44
C CYS A 8 -16.74 -3.52 4.21
N SER A 9 -17.57 -3.71 5.24
CA SER A 9 -17.63 -4.96 6.00
C SER A 9 -19.03 -5.23 6.56
N GLU A 10 -19.29 -6.49 6.88
CA GLU A 10 -20.45 -6.89 7.65
C GLU A 10 -20.39 -6.32 9.09
N PRO A 11 -21.54 -6.10 9.75
CA PRO A 11 -21.57 -5.82 11.18
C PRO A 11 -20.84 -6.90 11.97
N GLY A 12 -19.98 -6.51 12.91
CA GLY A 12 -19.15 -7.43 13.70
C GLY A 12 -17.68 -7.51 13.25
N VAL A 13 -17.31 -6.84 12.17
CA VAL A 13 -15.92 -6.58 11.80
C VAL A 13 -15.49 -5.21 12.35
N ASP A 14 -14.46 -5.23 13.18
CA ASP A 14 -13.82 -4.04 13.74
C ASP A 14 -12.63 -3.62 12.90
N LEU A 15 -12.50 -2.30 12.68
CA LEU A 15 -11.42 -1.68 11.91
C LEU A 15 -10.57 -0.78 12.81
N ASP A 16 -9.34 -1.21 13.09
CA ASP A 16 -8.37 -0.47 13.89
C ASP A 16 -7.17 -0.01 13.05
N ILE A 17 -6.46 1.02 13.51
CA ILE A 17 -5.17 1.39 12.92
C ILE A 17 -4.10 0.48 13.51
N ALA A 18 -3.56 -0.43 12.70
CA ALA A 18 -2.48 -1.34 13.10
C ALA A 18 -1.12 -0.63 13.12
N PHE A 19 -0.90 0.24 12.14
CA PHE A 19 0.38 0.91 11.94
C PHE A 19 0.21 2.19 11.15
N THR A 20 0.98 3.21 11.53
CA THR A 20 1.09 4.47 10.80
C THR A 20 2.55 4.85 10.73
N LYS A 21 3.12 4.85 9.52
CA LYS A 21 4.43 5.46 9.28
C LYS A 21 4.22 6.75 8.52
N LYS A 22 4.36 7.87 9.24
CA LYS A 22 4.47 9.20 8.62
C LYS A 22 5.76 9.26 7.83
N LEU A 23 5.68 8.93 6.56
CA LEU A 23 6.74 9.19 5.60
C LEU A 23 6.72 10.69 5.33
N ARG A 24 7.86 11.37 5.48
CA ARG A 24 7.95 12.82 5.24
C ARG A 24 7.32 13.13 3.88
N ALA A 25 6.41 14.11 3.88
CA ALA A 25 5.46 14.41 2.82
C ALA A 25 6.11 14.44 1.42
N GLY A 26 5.48 13.76 0.45
CA GLY A 26 5.89 13.85 -0.95
C GLY A 26 5.21 12.85 -1.90
N VAL A 27 4.99 11.60 -1.47
CA VAL A 27 4.57 10.53 -2.41
C VAL A 27 3.20 9.90 -2.07
N PHE A 28 2.70 10.00 -0.83
CA PHE A 28 1.42 9.42 -0.38
C PHE A 28 0.42 10.46 0.15
N GLY A 29 0.29 11.62 -0.51
CA GLY A 29 -0.67 12.65 -0.07
C GLY A 29 -0.38 13.28 1.31
N GLY A 30 0.80 13.05 1.88
CA GLY A 30 1.24 13.63 3.16
C GLY A 30 0.89 12.80 4.42
N GLU A 31 0.06 11.77 4.32
CA GLU A 31 -0.34 10.92 5.47
C GLU A 31 0.65 9.77 5.73
N GLY A 32 1.38 9.32 4.70
CA GLY A 32 2.30 8.18 4.78
C GLY A 32 1.59 6.84 4.55
N PHE A 33 2.19 5.74 4.99
CA PHE A 33 1.59 4.40 4.85
C PHE A 33 0.82 4.02 6.11
N ILE A 34 -0.47 3.70 5.93
CA ILE A 34 -1.39 3.32 7.01
C ILE A 34 -1.86 1.89 6.76
N LEU A 35 -1.59 1.01 7.73
CA LEU A 35 -2.18 -0.32 7.78
C LEU A 35 -3.32 -0.33 8.78
N GLN A 36 -4.45 -0.86 8.35
CA GLN A 36 -5.60 -1.14 9.17
C GLN A 36 -5.63 -2.62 9.56
N ARG A 37 -5.93 -2.89 10.83
CA ARG A 37 -6.25 -4.23 11.33
C ARG A 37 -7.75 -4.43 11.20
N LEU A 38 -8.12 -5.55 10.59
CA LEU A 38 -9.49 -6.04 10.56
C LEU A 38 -9.58 -7.20 11.56
N SER A 39 -10.55 -7.16 12.47
CA SER A 39 -10.77 -8.20 13.48
C SER A 39 -12.27 -8.41 13.73
N GLY A 40 -12.63 -9.44 14.50
CA GLY A 40 -14.03 -9.76 14.80
C GLY A 40 -14.56 -10.90 13.93
N SER A 41 -15.86 -10.88 13.66
CA SER A 41 -16.56 -11.94 12.94
C SER A 41 -17.45 -11.36 11.84
N GLY A 42 -17.32 -11.90 10.63
CA GLY A 42 -18.01 -11.44 9.43
C GLY A 42 -17.07 -11.32 8.25
N LYS A 43 -17.57 -10.80 7.13
CA LYS A 43 -16.82 -10.57 5.90
C LYS A 43 -16.37 -9.11 5.79
N ALA A 44 -15.16 -8.92 5.30
CA ALA A 44 -14.65 -7.63 4.85
C ALA A 44 -14.39 -7.68 3.35
N PHE A 45 -14.62 -6.57 2.67
CA PHE A 45 -14.43 -6.43 1.23
C PHE A 45 -13.30 -5.44 0.99
N LEU A 46 -12.30 -5.88 0.22
CA LEU A 46 -11.14 -5.07 -0.12
C LEU A 46 -11.10 -4.79 -1.63
N HIS A 47 -10.70 -3.58 -1.98
CA HIS A 47 -10.34 -3.15 -3.33
C HIS A 47 -8.89 -3.53 -3.62
N CYS A 48 -8.66 -3.97 -4.86
CA CYS A 48 -7.34 -4.17 -5.44
C CYS A 48 -7.29 -3.43 -6.78
N CYS A 49 -6.17 -2.78 -7.07
CA CYS A 49 -5.92 -2.10 -8.33
C CYS A 49 -5.17 -3.03 -9.30
N GLY A 50 -5.79 -3.32 -10.44
CA GLY A 50 -5.27 -4.29 -11.40
C GLY A 50 -5.57 -5.74 -11.01
N ASP A 51 -4.61 -6.64 -11.26
CA ASP A 51 -4.72 -8.06 -10.98
C ASP A 51 -4.35 -8.39 -9.53
N ILE A 52 -4.97 -9.44 -9.01
CA ILE A 52 -4.76 -9.91 -7.63
C ILE A 52 -3.80 -11.11 -7.64
N LYS A 53 -2.76 -11.04 -6.82
CA LYS A 53 -1.87 -12.18 -6.55
C LYS A 53 -1.95 -12.56 -5.08
N GLU A 54 -2.47 -13.76 -4.84
CA GLU A 54 -2.47 -14.36 -3.51
C GLU A 54 -1.31 -15.33 -3.36
N MET A 55 -0.68 -15.33 -2.19
CA MET A 55 0.45 -16.17 -1.84
C MET A 55 0.27 -16.70 -0.42
N MET A 56 0.62 -17.97 -0.21
CA MET A 56 0.72 -18.57 1.12
C MET A 56 2.21 -18.70 1.43
N LEU A 57 2.69 -17.92 2.41
CA LEU A 57 4.09 -17.98 2.83
C LEU A 57 4.24 -19.07 3.89
N GLY A 58 5.25 -19.94 3.70
CA GLY A 58 5.71 -20.86 4.73
C GLY A 58 6.40 -20.16 5.90
N GLU A 59 6.66 -20.90 6.97
CA GLU A 59 7.40 -20.37 8.13
C GLU A 59 8.80 -19.89 7.71
N GLY A 60 9.12 -18.63 8.01
CA GLY A 60 10.40 -18.02 7.64
C GLY A 60 10.57 -17.73 6.14
N GLU A 61 9.58 -18.02 5.30
CA GLU A 61 9.60 -17.66 3.88
C GLU A 61 9.46 -16.14 3.75
N VAL A 62 10.35 -15.52 2.97
CA VAL A 62 10.44 -14.07 2.84
C VAL A 62 10.14 -13.64 1.42
N ILE A 63 9.26 -12.66 1.28
CA ILE A 63 9.09 -11.90 0.03
C ILE A 63 9.37 -10.41 0.26
N ARG A 64 9.83 -9.75 -0.79
CA ARG A 64 10.05 -8.31 -0.81
C ARG A 64 9.26 -7.72 -1.96
N VAL A 65 8.41 -6.75 -1.64
CA VAL A 65 7.47 -6.16 -2.58
C VAL A 65 7.41 -4.66 -2.34
N GLU A 66 7.10 -3.90 -3.38
CA GLU A 66 6.80 -2.49 -3.22
C GLU A 66 5.59 -2.31 -2.28
N THR A 67 5.71 -1.33 -1.38
CA THR A 67 4.77 -1.13 -0.27
C THR A 67 3.34 -0.83 -0.75
N GLY A 68 3.20 -0.04 -1.82
CA GLY A 68 1.89 0.27 -2.42
C GLY A 68 1.22 -0.91 -3.13
N LEU A 69 1.92 -2.02 -3.35
CA LEU A 69 1.36 -3.24 -3.95
C LEU A 69 0.84 -4.23 -2.90
N VAL A 70 0.96 -3.94 -1.61
CA VAL A 70 0.48 -4.79 -0.52
C VAL A 70 -0.96 -4.43 -0.17
N VAL A 71 -1.91 -5.30 -0.50
CA VAL A 71 -3.33 -5.11 -0.16
C VAL A 71 -3.60 -5.52 1.29
N GLY A 72 -3.09 -6.68 1.69
CA GLY A 72 -3.31 -7.22 3.03
C GLY A 72 -2.56 -8.52 3.25
N PHE A 73 -2.44 -8.92 4.52
CA PHE A 73 -1.79 -10.14 4.94
C PHE A 73 -2.36 -10.57 6.29
N ASP A 74 -2.22 -11.86 6.60
CA ASP A 74 -2.65 -12.42 7.88
C ASP A 74 -1.81 -11.84 9.03
N SER A 75 -2.39 -11.77 10.23
CA SER A 75 -1.69 -11.25 11.42
C SER A 75 -0.48 -12.08 11.86
N THR A 76 -0.30 -13.28 11.29
CA THR A 76 0.85 -14.16 11.54
C THR A 76 2.06 -13.83 10.67
N VAL A 77 1.89 -12.98 9.65
CA VAL A 77 2.97 -12.54 8.77
C VAL A 77 3.68 -11.35 9.40
N ASP A 78 4.97 -11.52 9.68
CA ASP A 78 5.83 -10.42 10.13
C ASP A 78 6.12 -9.47 8.97
N TYR A 79 6.20 -8.16 9.25
CA TYR A 79 6.46 -7.17 8.21
C TYR A 79 7.39 -6.04 8.66
N SER A 80 8.15 -5.50 7.70
CA SER A 80 8.94 -4.28 7.89
C SER A 80 8.98 -3.44 6.62
N ILE A 81 9.01 -2.11 6.79
CA ILE A 81 8.98 -1.15 5.67
C ILE A 81 10.25 -0.30 5.69
N ALA A 82 11.01 -0.38 4.62
CA ALA A 82 12.23 0.39 4.41
C ALA A 82 12.13 1.26 3.14
N LEU A 83 12.82 2.40 3.15
CA LEU A 83 13.06 3.14 1.92
C LEU A 83 14.11 2.36 1.11
N ALA A 84 13.80 2.05 -0.14
CA ALA A 84 14.74 1.45 -1.07
C ALA A 84 15.61 2.55 -1.69
N GLY A 85 16.93 2.40 -1.56
CA GLY A 85 17.91 3.36 -2.08
C GLY A 85 18.31 4.45 -1.09
N GLY A 86 19.42 5.12 -1.38
CA GLY A 86 19.92 6.24 -0.59
C GLY A 86 19.25 7.56 -0.96
N VAL A 87 19.57 8.64 -0.21
CA VAL A 87 19.07 10.01 -0.45
C VAL A 87 19.24 10.46 -1.91
N LYS A 88 20.32 10.01 -2.58
CA LYS A 88 20.56 10.31 -4.00
C LYS A 88 19.50 9.71 -4.92
N THR A 89 19.04 8.47 -4.68
CA THR A 89 18.02 7.83 -5.53
C THR A 89 16.68 8.57 -5.45
N VAL A 90 16.32 9.04 -4.26
CA VAL A 90 15.09 9.86 -4.06
C VAL A 90 15.20 11.21 -4.76
N LEU A 91 16.36 11.87 -4.71
CA LEU A 91 16.57 13.20 -5.30
C LEU A 91 16.71 13.20 -6.83
N PHE A 92 17.30 12.14 -7.41
CA PHE A 92 17.59 12.08 -8.84
C PHE A 92 16.65 11.17 -9.64
N GLY A 93 15.90 10.28 -8.97
CA GLY A 93 14.96 9.34 -9.60
C GLY A 93 13.49 9.73 -9.52
N GLY A 94 13.15 10.82 -8.82
CA GLY A 94 11.78 11.37 -8.76
C GLY A 94 10.78 10.59 -7.89
N GLU A 95 11.01 9.30 -7.65
CA GLU A 95 10.13 8.46 -6.82
C GLU A 95 10.92 7.80 -5.68
N GLY A 96 10.50 8.05 -4.44
CA GLY A 96 10.98 7.29 -3.28
C GLY A 96 10.32 5.92 -3.27
N LEU A 97 11.06 4.87 -3.65
CA LEU A 97 10.55 3.51 -3.61
C LEU A 97 10.53 3.01 -2.16
N PHE A 98 9.36 2.63 -1.63
CA PHE A 98 9.24 1.98 -0.32
C PHE A 98 9.10 0.48 -0.50
N LEU A 99 9.96 -0.30 0.12
CA LEU A 99 9.95 -1.76 0.06
C LEU A 99 9.42 -2.33 1.37
N THR A 100 8.39 -3.16 1.27
CA THR A 100 7.89 -3.99 2.36
C THR A 100 8.51 -5.37 2.27
N THR A 101 9.11 -5.82 3.37
CA THR A 101 9.51 -7.22 3.55
C THR A 101 8.42 -7.91 4.35
N LEU A 102 7.91 -9.03 3.84
CA LEU A 102 6.89 -9.88 4.47
C LEU A 102 7.52 -11.25 4.74
N THR A 103 7.42 -11.73 5.97
CA THR A 103 7.96 -13.01 6.41
C THR A 103 6.85 -13.87 6.97
N GLY A 104 6.66 -15.07 6.41
CA GLY A 104 5.62 -15.99 6.83
C GLY A 104 5.85 -16.60 8.23
N PRO A 105 4.86 -17.35 8.74
CA PRO A 105 3.81 -18.00 7.96
C PRO A 105 2.53 -17.16 7.79
N GLY A 106 1.83 -17.36 6.68
CA GLY A 106 0.47 -16.83 6.48
C GLY A 106 0.17 -16.36 5.06
N ARG A 107 -1.07 -15.95 4.83
CA ARG A 107 -1.51 -15.44 3.53
C ARG A 107 -1.05 -14.01 3.32
N VAL A 108 -0.66 -13.71 2.09
CA VAL A 108 -0.41 -12.36 1.59
C VAL A 108 -1.24 -12.15 0.32
N ILE A 109 -1.82 -10.96 0.22
CA ILE A 109 -2.61 -10.50 -0.93
C ILE A 109 -1.91 -9.27 -1.50
N LEU A 110 -1.53 -9.38 -2.77
CA LEU A 110 -0.85 -8.33 -3.53
C LEU A 110 -1.72 -7.87 -4.71
N GLN A 111 -1.45 -6.66 -5.16
CA GLN A 111 -2.04 -6.08 -6.37
C GLN A 111 -0.96 -5.77 -7.40
N SER A 112 -1.30 -5.80 -8.69
CA SER A 112 -0.33 -5.55 -9.77
C SER A 112 -0.07 -4.07 -10.03
N MET A 113 -0.97 -3.18 -9.58
CA MET A 113 -0.87 -1.73 -9.77
C MET A 113 -1.01 -0.98 -8.45
N ASP A 114 -0.32 0.14 -8.33
CA ASP A 114 -0.50 1.12 -7.25
C ASP A 114 -1.28 2.32 -7.80
N LEU A 115 -2.42 2.65 -7.16
CA LEU A 115 -3.28 3.76 -7.56
C LEU A 115 -2.54 5.11 -7.54
N ALA A 116 -1.65 5.34 -6.58
CA ALA A 116 -0.89 6.59 -6.47
C ALA A 116 0.10 6.75 -7.63
N LYS A 117 0.73 5.64 -8.05
CA LYS A 117 1.60 5.61 -9.23
C LYS A 117 0.82 5.74 -10.51
N LEU A 118 -0.33 5.08 -10.63
CA LEU A 118 -1.22 5.25 -11.77
C LEU A 118 -1.64 6.71 -11.92
N ALA A 119 -2.06 7.35 -10.83
CA ALA A 119 -2.41 8.77 -10.84
C ALA A 119 -1.23 9.63 -11.30
N SER A 120 -0.04 9.40 -10.74
CA SER A 120 1.19 10.12 -11.10
C SER A 120 1.56 9.94 -12.58
N ALA A 121 1.41 8.73 -13.11
CA ALA A 121 1.66 8.43 -14.52
C ALA A 121 0.66 9.10 -15.47
N LEU A 122 -0.55 9.38 -15.01
CA LEU A 122 -1.58 10.08 -15.78
C LEU A 122 -1.42 11.60 -15.79
N ILE A 123 -0.76 12.20 -14.78
CA ILE A 123 -0.60 13.67 -14.63
C ILE A 123 -0.16 14.37 -15.93
N PRO A 124 0.84 13.89 -16.69
CA PRO A 124 1.29 14.56 -17.92
C PRO A 124 0.24 14.62 -19.03
N PHE A 125 -0.81 13.79 -18.96
CA PHE A 125 -1.88 13.70 -19.94
C PHE A 125 -3.16 14.42 -19.51
N LEU A 126 -3.22 14.91 -18.27
CA LEU A 126 -4.37 15.66 -17.77
C LEU A 126 -4.36 17.10 -18.33
N PRO A 127 -5.53 17.66 -18.67
CA PRO A 127 -5.60 19.03 -19.16
C PRO A 127 -5.12 20.00 -18.06
N THR A 128 -4.11 20.80 -18.39
CA THR A 128 -3.69 21.92 -17.53
C THR A 128 -4.73 23.04 -17.68
N GLN A 129 -5.38 23.43 -16.59
CA GLN A 129 -6.19 24.65 -16.59
C GLN A 129 -5.27 25.85 -16.82
N ASN A 130 -5.16 26.33 -18.06
CA ASN A 130 -4.72 27.69 -18.32
C ASN A 130 -5.84 28.64 -17.87
N SER A 131 -5.82 29.02 -16.60
CA SER A 131 -6.62 30.13 -16.08
C SER A 131 -6.00 31.47 -16.51
N SER A 132 -6.01 31.76 -17.81
CA SER A 132 -5.69 33.09 -18.37
C SER A 132 -6.95 33.71 -18.95
N GLY A 133 -7.96 33.86 -18.10
CA GLY A 133 -9.26 34.42 -18.44
C GLY A 133 -9.76 35.33 -17.32
N ARG A 134 -9.06 36.45 -17.09
CA ARG A 134 -9.57 37.72 -16.56
C ARG A 134 -8.59 38.83 -16.89
#